data_AF-A0AAD7ZBL2-F1
#
_entry.id   AF-A0AAD7ZBL2-F1
#
_cell.length_a   1.000
_cell.length_b   1.000
_cell.length_c   1.000
_cell.angle_alpha   90.00
_cell.angle_beta   90.00
_cell.angle_gamma   90.00
#
_symmetry.space_group_name_H-M   'P 1'
#
loop_
_entity.id
_entity.type
_entity.pdbx_description
1 polymer ?
#
loop_
_entity_poly.entity_id
_entity_poly.type
_entity_poly.pdbx_seq_one_letter_code
_entity_poly.pdbx_strand_id
1 'polypeptide(L)'
;MAAANMTGGTLLSQLAYSLGATEPALRLLVSILIGYPLALIHRYTLYGKNPEYQHIFFVVTGLTIGYFNYGWEVLHSVTSVLVVYAILRVVGGTLISVISVFVFTMTYLLV
;
A
#
# COMPACT_ATOMS: atom_id res chain seq x y z
N MET A 1 -19.90 -32.11 9.34
CA MET A 1 -20.15 -30.91 10.18
C MET A 1 -19.42 -29.70 9.58
N ALA A 2 -19.97 -29.05 8.54
CA ALA A 2 -19.36 -27.82 7.98
C ALA A 2 -20.39 -26.92 7.25
N ALA A 3 -21.63 -26.87 7.74
CA ALA A 3 -22.68 -25.99 7.20
C ALA A 3 -22.94 -24.76 8.10
N ALA A 4 -22.01 -24.41 8.99
CA ALA A 4 -22.26 -23.49 10.10
C ALA A 4 -21.31 -22.28 10.18
N ASN A 5 -20.60 -21.90 9.10
CA ASN A 5 -19.71 -20.72 9.15
C ASN A 5 -19.93 -19.69 8.03
N MET A 6 -21.06 -19.74 7.31
CA MET A 6 -21.34 -18.87 6.16
C MET A 6 -21.84 -17.45 6.54
N THR A 7 -21.89 -17.08 7.82
CA THR A 7 -22.47 -15.80 8.26
C THR A 7 -21.47 -14.78 8.80
N GLY A 8 -20.17 -15.09 8.84
CA GLY A 8 -19.13 -14.21 9.42
C GLY A 8 -17.95 -13.86 8.52
N GLY A 9 -17.83 -14.45 7.33
CA GLY A 9 -16.76 -14.14 6.37
C GLY A 9 -17.11 -12.93 5.51
N THR A 10 -16.13 -12.07 5.20
CA THR A 10 -16.31 -10.97 4.25
C THR A 10 -16.72 -11.53 2.87
N LEU A 11 -17.47 -10.78 2.07
CA LEU A 11 -17.81 -11.18 0.68
C LEU A 11 -16.57 -11.61 -0.12
N LEU A 12 -15.43 -11.01 0.19
CA LEU A 12 -14.13 -11.33 -0.40
C LEU A 12 -13.67 -12.76 -0.07
N SER A 13 -13.85 -13.23 1.16
CA SER A 13 -13.43 -14.57 1.57
C SER A 13 -14.27 -15.66 0.90
N GLN A 14 -15.57 -15.39 0.69
CA GLN A 14 -16.47 -16.29 -0.03
C GLN A 14 -16.11 -16.38 -1.52
N LEU A 15 -15.81 -15.24 -2.15
CA LEU A 15 -15.37 -15.19 -3.54
C LEU A 15 -14.01 -15.87 -3.74
N ALA A 16 -13.05 -15.63 -2.84
CA ALA A 16 -11.73 -16.27 -2.88
C ALA A 16 -11.86 -17.80 -2.81
N TYR A 17 -12.70 -18.31 -1.92
CA TYR A 17 -12.99 -19.73 -1.80
C TYR A 17 -13.61 -20.31 -3.09
N SER A 18 -14.57 -19.59 -3.70
CA SER A 18 -15.19 -20.02 -4.96
C SER A 18 -14.23 -20.06 -6.15
N LEU A 19 -13.21 -19.20 -6.14
CA LEU A 19 -12.18 -19.10 -7.18
C LEU A 19 -10.97 -20.02 -6.92
N GLY A 20 -10.95 -20.74 -5.80
CA GLY A 20 -9.79 -21.54 -5.37
C GLY A 20 -8.56 -20.70 -5.05
N ALA A 21 -8.73 -19.41 -4.79
CA ALA A 21 -7.67 -18.45 -4.52
C ALA A 21 -7.57 -18.13 -3.03
N THR A 22 -6.40 -17.66 -2.58
CA THR A 22 -6.24 -17.14 -1.22
C THR A 22 -6.87 -15.75 -1.12
N GLU A 23 -7.50 -15.44 0.03
CA GLU A 23 -8.12 -14.13 0.26
C GLU A 23 -7.14 -12.95 0.04
N PRO A 24 -5.87 -13.00 0.47
CA PRO A 24 -4.90 -11.92 0.21
C PRO A 24 -4.64 -11.71 -1.29
N ALA A 25 -4.59 -12.79 -2.08
CA ALA A 25 -4.35 -12.69 -3.52
C ALA A 25 -5.53 -12.01 -4.23
N LEU A 26 -6.77 -12.36 -3.85
CA LEU A 26 -7.96 -11.71 -4.41
C LEU A 26 -8.01 -10.22 -4.01
N ARG A 27 -7.63 -9.90 -2.77
CA ARG A 27 -7.59 -8.52 -2.27
C ARG A 27 -6.60 -7.66 -3.05
N LEU A 28 -5.43 -8.22 -3.35
CA LEU A 28 -4.41 -7.57 -4.18
C LEU A 28 -4.90 -7.38 -5.62
N LEU A 29 -5.54 -8.39 -6.21
CA LEU A 29 -6.10 -8.29 -7.56
C LEU A 29 -7.16 -7.18 -7.65
N VAL A 30 -8.10 -7.13 -6.69
CA VAL A 30 -9.11 -6.08 -6.61
C VAL A 30 -8.46 -4.70 -6.48
N SER A 31 -7.39 -4.60 -5.69
CA SER A 31 -6.63 -3.36 -5.52
C SER A 31 -5.99 -2.86 -6.81
N ILE A 32 -5.40 -3.76 -7.60
CA ILE A 32 -4.85 -3.42 -8.93
C ILE A 32 -5.97 -2.96 -9.85
N LEU A 33 -7.11 -3.66 -9.85
CA LEU A 33 -8.27 -3.30 -10.66
C LEU A 33 -8.83 -1.92 -10.30
N ILE A 34 -8.84 -1.55 -9.01
CA ILE A 34 -9.24 -0.21 -8.53
C ILE A 34 -8.22 0.87 -8.93
N GLY A 35 -6.97 0.51 -9.18
CA GLY A 35 -5.96 1.44 -9.70
C GLY A 35 -6.36 2.07 -11.05
N TYR A 36 -7.01 1.33 -11.94
CA TYR A 36 -7.45 1.84 -13.24
C TYR A 36 -8.52 2.95 -13.15
N PRO A 37 -9.66 2.79 -12.45
CA PRO A 37 -10.62 3.88 -12.29
C PRO A 37 -10.03 5.07 -11.54
N LEU A 38 -9.14 4.86 -10.55
CA LEU A 38 -8.44 5.96 -9.88
C LEU A 38 -7.53 6.74 -10.84
N ALA A 39 -6.81 6.06 -11.72
CA ALA A 39 -6.00 6.71 -12.75
C ALA A 39 -6.88 7.52 -13.73
N LEU A 40 -8.06 7.02 -14.08
CA LEU A 40 -9.04 7.78 -14.88
C LEU A 40 -9.56 9.01 -14.13
N ILE A 41 -9.93 8.88 -12.85
CA ILE A 41 -10.37 10.02 -12.02
C ILE A 41 -9.27 11.08 -11.97
N HIS A 42 -8.02 10.67 -11.71
CA HIS A 42 -6.88 11.58 -11.74
C HIS A 42 -6.77 12.28 -13.10
N ARG A 43 -6.87 11.52 -14.21
CA ARG A 43 -6.78 12.07 -15.57
C ARG A 43 -7.90 13.05 -15.91
N TYR A 44 -9.13 12.81 -15.48
CA TYR A 44 -10.26 13.67 -15.81
C TYR A 44 -10.39 14.89 -14.89
N THR A 45 -9.96 14.80 -13.64
CA THR A 45 -10.21 15.84 -12.63
C THR A 45 -9.00 16.65 -12.22
N LEU A 46 -7.80 16.05 -12.23
CA LEU A 46 -6.58 16.60 -11.64
C LEU A 46 -5.47 16.83 -12.67
N TYR A 47 -5.57 16.21 -13.84
CA TYR A 47 -4.62 16.43 -14.93
C TYR A 47 -4.59 17.90 -15.36
N GLY A 48 -3.39 18.50 -15.38
CA GLY A 48 -3.17 19.91 -15.69
C GLY A 48 -3.43 20.90 -14.55
N LYS A 49 -3.84 20.43 -13.36
CA LYS A 49 -3.95 21.27 -12.15
C LYS A 49 -2.61 21.36 -11.40
N ASN A 50 -2.59 22.14 -10.31
CA ASN A 50 -1.42 22.31 -9.45
C ASN A 50 -0.88 20.94 -9.00
N PRO A 51 0.44 20.68 -9.16
CA PRO A 51 1.08 19.41 -8.80
C PRO A 51 0.84 18.98 -7.34
N GLU A 52 0.68 19.92 -6.41
CA GLU A 52 0.43 19.61 -5.00
C GLU A 52 -0.84 18.76 -4.80
N TYR A 53 -1.93 19.10 -5.51
CA TYR A 53 -3.18 18.35 -5.43
C TYR A 53 -3.05 16.95 -6.04
N GLN A 54 -2.22 16.79 -7.07
CA GLN A 54 -1.94 15.48 -7.67
C GLN A 54 -1.16 14.61 -6.69
N HIS A 55 -0.15 15.16 -6.02
CA HIS A 55 0.63 14.43 -5.02
C HIS A 55 -0.23 14.00 -3.83
N ILE A 56 -1.07 14.89 -3.29
CA ILE A 56 -1.98 14.55 -2.19
C ILE A 56 -2.95 13.44 -2.61
N PHE A 57 -3.51 13.52 -3.83
CA PHE A 57 -4.38 12.46 -4.35
C PHE A 57 -3.67 11.11 -4.40
N PHE A 58 -2.45 11.03 -4.94
CA PHE A 58 -1.69 9.77 -5.00
C PHE A 58 -1.32 9.24 -3.61
N VAL A 59 -0.95 10.11 -2.67
CA VAL A 59 -0.64 9.70 -1.29
C VAL A 59 -1.89 9.13 -0.62
N VAL A 60 -3.03 9.82 -0.68
CA VAL A 60 -4.27 9.37 -0.03
C VAL A 60 -4.77 8.06 -0.65
N THR A 61 -4.82 7.97 -1.98
CA THR A 61 -5.28 6.76 -2.67
C THR A 61 -4.34 5.58 -2.45
N GLY A 62 -3.02 5.79 -2.53
CA GLY A 62 -2.02 4.76 -2.27
C GLY A 62 -2.07 4.23 -0.84
N LEU A 63 -2.18 5.11 0.16
CA LEU A 63 -2.35 4.70 1.56
C LEU A 63 -3.66 3.94 1.79
N THR A 64 -4.75 4.40 1.19
CA THR A 64 -6.06 3.72 1.30
C THR A 64 -6.01 2.31 0.73
N ILE A 65 -5.39 2.13 -0.44
CA ILE A 65 -5.21 0.81 -1.06
C ILE A 65 -4.25 -0.06 -0.24
N GLY A 66 -3.15 0.49 0.25
CA GLY A 66 -2.20 -0.24 1.10
C GLY A 66 -2.86 -0.75 2.37
N TYR A 67 -3.64 0.10 3.04
CA TYR A 67 -4.42 -0.27 4.21
C TYR A 67 -5.49 -1.33 3.91
N PHE A 68 -6.15 -1.26 2.76
CA PHE A 68 -7.08 -2.33 2.36
C PHE A 68 -6.34 -3.68 2.26
N ASN A 69 -5.17 -3.72 1.61
CA ASN A 69 -4.41 -4.97 1.44
C ASN A 69 -3.84 -5.54 2.73
N TYR A 70 -3.19 -4.70 3.53
CA TYR A 70 -2.34 -5.13 4.64
C TYR A 70 -2.91 -4.75 6.02
N GLY A 71 -4.01 -4.00 6.08
CA GLY A 71 -4.55 -3.49 7.34
C GLY A 71 -3.55 -2.55 8.04
N TRP A 72 -3.32 -2.81 9.33
CA TRP A 72 -2.40 -2.01 10.17
C TRP A 72 -0.94 -2.26 9.82
N GLU A 73 -0.62 -3.38 9.17
CA GLU A 73 0.74 -3.70 8.75
C GLU A 73 1.28 -2.71 7.71
N VAL A 74 0.39 -1.93 7.06
CA VAL A 74 0.82 -0.85 6.18
C VAL A 74 1.64 0.22 6.92
N LEU A 75 1.42 0.39 8.23
CA LEU A 75 2.18 1.33 9.05
C LEU A 75 3.66 0.99 9.09
N HIS A 76 4.03 -0.29 9.01
CA HIS A 76 5.43 -0.70 8.95
C HIS A 76 6.10 -0.18 7.67
N SER A 77 5.42 -0.37 6.52
CA SER A 77 5.90 0.13 5.23
C SER A 77 6.01 1.66 5.21
N VAL A 78 4.98 2.37 5.71
CA VAL A 78 4.98 3.84 5.77
C VAL A 78 6.09 4.36 6.69
N THR A 79 6.27 3.75 7.86
CA THR A 79 7.33 4.13 8.81
C THR A 79 8.70 3.97 8.18
N SER A 80 8.94 2.85 7.49
CA SER A 80 10.20 2.61 6.78
C SER A 80 10.50 3.72 5.77
N VAL A 81 9.53 4.08 4.92
CA VAL A 81 9.68 5.16 3.94
C VAL A 81 9.96 6.51 4.60
N LEU A 82 9.26 6.83 5.69
CA LEU A 82 9.47 8.08 6.44
C LEU A 82 10.86 8.17 7.08
N VAL A 83 11.36 7.06 7.64
CA VAL A 83 12.72 7.03 8.22
C VAL A 83 13.77 7.17 7.13
N VAL A 84 13.64 6.45 6.01
CA VAL A 84 14.55 6.61 4.87
C VAL A 84 14.55 8.04 4.35
N TYR A 85 13.37 8.65 4.20
CA TYR A 85 13.24 10.04 3.81
C TYR A 85 13.94 10.99 4.80
N ALA A 86 13.76 10.77 6.11
CA ALA A 86 14.41 11.56 7.14
C ALA A 86 15.95 11.45 7.09
N ILE A 87 16.49 10.24 6.90
CA ILE A 87 17.93 10.02 6.76
C ILE A 87 18.48 10.78 5.55
N LEU A 88 17.82 10.65 4.39
CA LEU A 88 18.24 11.34 3.17
C LEU A 88 18.15 12.86 3.30
N ARG A 89 17.14 13.37 4.01
CA ARG A 89 16.96 14.80 4.24
C ARG A 89 18.00 15.40 5.18
N VAL A 90 18.44 14.66 6.21
CA VAL A 90 19.41 15.15 7.21
C VAL A 90 20.85 14.97 6.75
N VAL A 91 21.17 13.82 6.16
CA VAL A 91 22.56 13.43 5.80
C VAL A 91 22.91 13.82 4.35
N GLY A 92 21.90 14.02 3.50
CA GLY A 92 22.07 14.38 2.09
C GLY A 92 22.53 13.21 1.22
N GLY A 93 22.94 13.51 -0.02
CA GLY A 93 23.39 12.53 -1.02
C GLY A 93 24.83 12.04 -0.83
N THR A 94 25.21 11.65 0.39
CA THR A 94 26.57 11.17 0.71
C THR A 94 26.61 9.64 0.83
N LEU A 95 27.79 9.03 0.71
CA LEU A 95 27.96 7.58 0.92
C LEU A 95 27.45 7.12 2.30
N ILE A 96 27.55 8.00 3.30
CA ILE A 96 27.07 7.75 4.67
C ILE A 96 25.56 7.53 4.68
N SER A 97 24.78 8.33 3.94
CA SER A 97 23.32 8.15 3.90
C SER A 97 22.93 6.82 3.25
N VAL A 98 23.67 6.38 2.23
CA VAL A 98 23.44 5.08 1.59
C VAL A 98 23.68 3.93 2.57
N ILE A 99 24.80 3.96 3.31
CA ILE A 99 25.11 2.91 4.31
C ILE A 99 24.06 2.93 5.42
N SER A 100 23.68 4.10 5.93
CA SER A 100 22.66 4.21 6.98
C SER A 100 21.30 3.70 6.52
N VAL A 101 20.84 4.09 5.33
CA VAL A 101 19.58 3.60 4.76
C VAL A 101 19.62 2.09 4.55
N PHE A 102 20.75 1.55 4.05
CA PHE A 102 20.90 0.12 3.81
C PHE A 102 20.81 -0.69 5.10
N VAL A 103 21.59 -0.31 6.13
CA VAL A 103 21.58 -0.98 7.43
C VAL A 103 20.19 -0.90 8.05
N PHE A 104 19.59 0.30 8.07
CA PHE A 104 18.23 0.48 8.60
C PHE A 104 17.21 -0.42 7.88
N THR A 105 17.20 -0.41 6.56
CA THR A 105 16.22 -1.18 5.77
C THR A 105 16.40 -2.69 5.99
N MET A 106 17.64 -3.17 6.06
CA MET A 106 17.90 -4.59 6.34
C MET A 106 17.49 -5.00 7.75
N THR A 107 17.76 -4.15 8.76
CA THR A 107 17.33 -4.42 10.14
C THR A 107 15.81 -4.36 10.28
N TYR A 108 15.16 -3.42 9.59
CA TYR A 108 13.71 -3.22 9.70
C TYR A 108 12.90 -4.40 9.15
N LEU A 109 13.46 -5.19 8.23
CA LEU A 109 12.82 -6.43 7.75
C LEU A 109 12.73 -7.54 8.80
N LEU A 110 13.51 -7.47 9.89
CA LEU A 110 13.47 -8.45 10.98
C LEU A 110 12.37 -8.17 12.00
N VAL A 111 11.73 -7.00 11.93
CA VAL A 111 10.66 -6.55 12.83
C VAL A 111 9.32 -6.76 12.15
#